data_AF-A0A3S0PNP2-F1
#
_entry.id   AF-A0A3S0PNP2-F1
#
_cell.length_a   1.000
_cell.length_b   1.000
_cell.length_c   1.000
_cell.angle_alpha   90.00
_cell.angle_beta   90.00
_cell.angle_gamma   90.00
#
_symmetry.space_group_name_H-M   'P 1'
#
loop_
_entity.id
_entity.type
_entity.pdbx_description
1 polymer ?
#
loop_
_entity_poly.entity_id
_entity_poly.type
_entity_poly.pdbx_seq_one_letter_code
_entity_poly.pdbx_strand_id
1 'polypeptide(L)'
;MRYFYVLDANAKTLTKTATGSVEFAFENGSKSTANLIAGKNGALTVALPKNGIHTNCTVTITYEGKKLVGKFKNEVSAADKAHGHQH
;
A
#
# COMPACT_ATOMS: atom_id res chain seq x y z
N MET A 1 1.95 9.85 -1.81
CA MET A 1 2.85 8.72 -1.43
C MET A 1 2.26 8.03 -0.22
N ARG A 2 2.34 6.70 -0.12
CA ARG A 2 1.89 5.94 1.07
C ARG A 2 3.09 5.31 1.78
N TYR A 3 2.96 5.13 3.09
CA TYR A 3 3.98 4.59 3.98
C TYR A 3 3.44 3.37 4.71
N PHE A 4 4.29 2.35 4.84
CA PHE A 4 4.03 1.14 5.61
C PHE A 4 5.20 0.88 6.55
N TYR A 5 4.88 0.31 7.71
CA TYR A 5 5.86 -0.07 8.73
C TYR A 5 5.51 -1.47 9.22
N VAL A 6 6.53 -2.28 9.45
CA VAL A 6 6.38 -3.55 10.18
C VAL A 6 6.63 -3.25 11.65
N LEU A 7 5.67 -3.59 12.50
CA LEU A 7 5.78 -3.40 13.94
C LEU A 7 5.97 -4.74 14.65
N ASP A 8 6.67 -4.74 15.78
CA ASP A 8 6.64 -5.86 16.71
C ASP A 8 5.34 -5.85 17.55
N ALA A 9 5.21 -6.84 18.44
CA ALA A 9 4.05 -6.97 19.33
C ALA A 9 3.89 -5.80 20.32
N ASN A 10 4.94 -4.99 20.51
CA ASN A 10 4.93 -3.81 21.38
C ASN A 10 4.77 -2.50 20.59
N ALA A 11 4.30 -2.59 19.33
CA ALA A 11 4.14 -1.47 18.41
C ALA A 11 5.44 -0.73 18.05
N LYS A 12 6.61 -1.36 18.22
CA LYS A 12 7.90 -0.78 17.83
C LYS A 12 8.20 -1.10 16.36
N THR A 13 8.64 -0.09 15.61
CA THR A 13 9.06 -0.28 14.21
C THR A 13 10.29 -1.19 14.11
N LEU A 14 10.16 -2.22 13.29
CA LEU A 14 11.26 -3.08 12.89
C LEU A 14 12.04 -2.42 11.76
N THR A 15 13.36 -2.28 11.93
CA THR A 15 14.23 -1.53 11.01
C THR A 15 15.07 -2.41 10.09
N LYS A 16 14.97 -3.74 10.21
CA LYS A 16 15.63 -4.66 9.29
C LYS A 16 15.02 -4.54 7.89
N THR A 17 15.82 -4.88 6.88
CA THR A 17 15.39 -4.84 5.47
C THR A 17 14.15 -5.70 5.26
N ALA A 18 13.10 -5.05 4.75
CA ALA A 18 11.89 -5.70 4.27
C ALA A 18 11.73 -5.39 2.79
N THR A 19 11.10 -6.31 2.06
CA THR A 19 10.68 -6.10 0.68
C THR A 19 9.17 -6.30 0.58
N GLY A 20 8.58 -5.88 -0.51
CA GLY A 20 7.17 -6.16 -0.72
C GLY A 20 6.58 -5.42 -1.90
N SER A 21 5.27 -5.55 -2.03
CA SER A 21 4.50 -4.93 -3.11
C SER A 21 3.10 -4.56 -2.62
N VAL A 22 2.48 -3.64 -3.35
CA VAL A 22 1.09 -3.25 -3.18
C VAL A 22 0.35 -3.51 -4.49
N GLU A 23 -0.72 -4.30 -4.42
CA GLU A 23 -1.72 -4.43 -5.48
C GLU A 23 -2.84 -3.42 -5.22
N PHE A 24 -3.05 -2.51 -6.15
CA PHE A 24 -4.17 -1.58 -6.21
C PHE A 24 -5.26 -2.17 -7.09
N ALA A 25 -6.46 -2.36 -6.55
CA ALA A 25 -7.64 -2.73 -7.31
C ALA A 25 -8.51 -1.50 -7.55
N PHE A 26 -8.86 -1.25 -8.81
CA PHE A 26 -9.60 -0.08 -9.25
C PHE A 26 -11.10 -0.37 -9.41
N GLU A 27 -11.93 0.68 -9.39
CA GLU A 27 -13.38 0.54 -9.52
C GLU A 27 -13.80 -0.09 -10.86
N ASN A 28 -13.02 0.15 -11.93
CA ASN A 28 -13.22 -0.48 -13.23
C ASN A 28 -12.82 -1.97 -13.30
N GLY A 29 -12.45 -2.59 -12.17
CA GLY A 29 -12.02 -3.98 -12.06
C GLY A 29 -10.56 -4.23 -12.47
N SER A 30 -9.85 -3.24 -13.01
CA SER A 30 -8.43 -3.37 -13.31
C SER A 30 -7.57 -3.41 -12.04
N LYS A 31 -6.33 -3.86 -12.21
CA LYS A 31 -5.35 -3.96 -11.12
C LYS A 31 -4.01 -3.41 -11.55
N SER A 32 -3.27 -2.85 -10.61
CA SER A 32 -1.87 -2.44 -10.80
C SER A 32 -1.05 -2.87 -9.58
N THR A 33 0.17 -3.32 -9.82
CA THR A 33 1.10 -3.72 -8.76
C THR A 33 2.31 -2.82 -8.77
N ALA A 34 2.69 -2.32 -7.60
CA ALA A 34 3.91 -1.54 -7.42
C ALA A 34 4.76 -2.12 -6.29
N ASN A 35 6.07 -2.13 -6.48
CA ASN A 35 7.01 -2.56 -5.45
C ASN A 35 7.14 -1.50 -4.35
N LEU A 36 7.30 -1.96 -3.11
CA LEU A 36 7.66 -1.11 -1.99
C LEU A 36 9.13 -0.73 -2.08
N ILE A 37 9.42 0.54 -1.85
CA ILE A 37 10.76 1.11 -1.81
C ILE A 37 11.15 1.29 -0.33
N ALA A 38 12.26 0.69 0.07
CA ALA A 38 12.82 0.86 1.41
C ALA A 38 13.29 2.31 1.62
N GLY A 39 12.83 2.91 2.71
CA GLY A 39 13.21 4.23 3.18
C GLY A 39 14.00 4.17 4.49
N LYS A 40 14.22 5.34 5.10
CA LYS A 40 14.89 5.45 6.40
C LYS A 40 14.00 4.89 7.52
N ASN A 41 14.62 4.45 8.62
CA ASN A 41 13.94 4.00 9.85
C ASN A 41 12.90 2.87 9.63
N GLY A 42 13.15 1.95 8.69
CA GLY A 42 12.24 0.83 8.42
C GLY A 42 10.98 1.19 7.63
N ALA A 43 10.88 2.42 7.12
CA ALA A 43 9.76 2.82 6.27
C ALA A 43 9.78 2.05 4.94
N LEU A 44 8.60 1.61 4.50
CA LEU A 44 8.36 1.08 3.17
C LEU A 44 7.41 2.01 2.43
N THR A 45 7.76 2.45 1.24
CA THR A 45 7.02 3.49 0.54
C THR A 45 6.57 3.06 -0.83
N VAL A 46 5.42 3.57 -1.26
CA VAL A 46 4.91 3.36 -2.62
C VAL A 46 4.27 4.63 -3.14
N ALA A 47 4.52 4.93 -4.42
CA ALA A 47 3.78 5.97 -5.11
C ALA A 47 2.34 5.50 -5.32
N LEU A 48 1.39 6.41 -5.16
CA LEU A 48 0.01 6.10 -5.53
C LEU A 48 -0.09 6.11 -7.07
N PRO A 49 -0.89 5.22 -7.67
CA PRO A 49 -1.23 5.31 -9.08
C PRO A 49 -1.82 6.70 -9.38
N LYS A 50 -1.32 7.37 -10.42
CA LYS A 50 -1.76 8.73 -10.79
C LYS A 50 -3.14 8.75 -11.45
N ASN A 51 -3.52 7.64 -12.07
CA ASN A 51 -4.74 7.56 -12.87
C ASN A 51 -5.66 6.51 -12.26
N GLY A 52 -6.85 6.95 -11.83
CA GLY A 52 -7.92 6.08 -11.39
C GLY A 52 -8.08 5.96 -9.87
N ILE A 53 -9.31 5.70 -9.49
CA ILE A 53 -9.73 5.48 -8.11
C ILE A 53 -9.50 4.02 -7.75
N HIS A 54 -8.55 3.77 -6.87
CA HIS A 54 -8.40 2.46 -6.26
C HIS A 54 -9.40 2.31 -5.12
N THR A 55 -10.10 1.18 -5.08
CA THR A 55 -11.09 0.86 -4.04
C THR A 55 -10.48 0.02 -2.93
N ASN A 56 -9.50 -0.81 -3.27
CA ASN A 56 -8.81 -1.69 -2.34
C ASN A 56 -7.31 -1.71 -2.62
N CYS A 57 -6.54 -1.87 -1.55
CA CYS A 57 -5.09 -2.09 -1.57
C CYS A 57 -4.78 -3.39 -0.84
N THR A 58 -4.07 -4.31 -1.50
CA THR A 58 -3.49 -5.48 -0.84
C THR A 58 -1.98 -5.30 -0.77
N VAL A 59 -1.44 -5.24 0.45
CA VAL A 59 -0.03 -5.05 0.73
C VAL A 59 0.55 -6.39 1.13
N THR A 60 1.61 -6.81 0.45
CA THR A 60 2.39 -7.99 0.80
C THR A 60 3.79 -7.56 1.19
N ILE A 61 4.23 -7.88 2.40
CA ILE A 61 5.58 -7.59 2.90
C ILE A 61 6.27 -8.89 3.25
N THR A 62 7.51 -9.05 2.83
CA THR A 62 8.41 -10.11 3.27
C THR A 62 9.40 -9.52 4.26
N TYR A 63 9.36 -9.98 5.51
CA TYR A 63 10.26 -9.60 6.58
C TYR A 63 10.90 -10.84 7.17
N GLU A 64 12.23 -10.95 7.09
CA GLU A 64 12.99 -12.13 7.56
C GLU A 64 12.44 -13.47 7.03
N GLY A 65 12.09 -13.50 5.75
CA GLY A 65 11.51 -14.68 5.08
C GLY A 65 10.03 -14.96 5.42
N LYS A 66 9.44 -14.21 6.36
CA LYS A 66 8.01 -14.32 6.70
C LYS A 66 7.19 -13.39 5.83
N LYS A 67 6.08 -13.92 5.30
CA LYS A 67 5.12 -13.15 4.50
C LYS A 67 4.02 -12.58 5.40
N LEU A 68 3.83 -11.26 5.32
CA LEU A 68 2.78 -10.49 5.97
C LEU A 68 1.85 -9.95 4.89
N VAL A 69 0.53 -10.03 5.09
CA VAL A 69 -0.46 -9.54 4.14
C VAL A 69 -1.46 -8.64 4.86
N GLY A 70 -1.58 -7.39 4.41
CA GLY A 70 -2.59 -6.44 4.86
C GLY A 70 -3.54 -6.06 3.73
N LYS A 71 -4.83 -5.95 4.03
CA LYS A 71 -5.85 -5.47 3.06
C LYS A 71 -6.49 -4.21 3.62
N PHE A 72 -6.51 -3.16 2.79
CA PHE A 72 -7.03 -1.85 3.14
C PHE A 72 -8.07 -1.44 2.12
N LYS A 73 -9.22 -0.98 2.60
CA LYS A 73 -10.23 -0.33 1.76
C LYS A 73 -9.89 1.14 1.68
N ASN A 74 -9.93 1.71 0.48
CA ASN A 74 -9.85 3.14 0.29
C ASN A 74 -11.26 3.70 0.35
N GLU A 75 -11.53 4.56 1.32
CA GLU A 75 -12.80 5.28 1.40
C GLU A 75 -12.74 6.47 0.45
N VAL A 76 -13.54 6.39 -0.61
CA VAL A 76 -13.56 7.39 -1.69
C VAL A 76 -14.90 8.10 -1.65
N SER A 77 -14.89 9.43 -1.71
CA SER A 77 -16.12 10.22 -1.71
C SER A 77 -16.93 9.99 -2.99
N ALA A 78 -18.23 10.26 -2.96
CA ALA A 78 -19.07 10.17 -4.15
C ALA A 78 -18.64 11.18 -5.25
N ALA A 79 -18.08 12.33 -4.85
CA ALA A 79 -17.59 13.34 -5.77
C ALA A 79 -16.35 12.85 -6.54
N ASP A 80 -15.38 12.26 -5.85
CA ASP A 80 -14.19 11.70 -6.50
C ASP A 80 -14.58 10.63 -7.52
N LYS A 81 -15.53 9.75 -7.17
CA LYS A 81 -16.08 8.74 -8.09
C LYS A 81 -16.70 9.34 -9.33
N ALA A 82 -17.48 10.41 -9.19
CA ALA A 82 -18.13 11.09 -10.32
C ALA A 82 -17.10 11.75 -11.26
N HIS A 83 -15.98 12.23 -10.72
CA HIS A 83 -14.92 12.88 -11.50
C HIS A 83 -13.85 11.90 -12.03
N GLY A 84 -13.90 10.61 -11.64
CA GLY A 84 -13.04 9.54 -12.16
C GLY A 84 -11.57 9.65 -11.73
N HIS A 85 -11.24 10.58 -10.85
CA HIS A 85 -9.93 10.77 -10.26
C HIS A 85 -10.07 11.10 -8.78
N GLN A 86 -9.12 10.64 -7.99
CA GLN A 86 -8.99 11.01 -6.58
C GLN A 86 -8.07 12.22 -6.50
N HIS A 87 -8.50 13.29 -5.83
CA HIS A 87 -7.65 14.46 -5.55
C HIS A 87 -6.61 14.17 -4.46
#